data_AF-A0A935CFA5-F1
#
_entry.id   AF-A0A935CFA5-F1
#
_cell.length_a   1.000
_cell.length_b   1.000
_cell.length_c   1.000
_cell.angle_alpha   90.00
_cell.angle_beta   90.00
_cell.angle_gamma   90.00
#
_symmetry.space_group_name_H-M   'P 1'
#
loop_
_entity.id
_entity.type
_entity.pdbx_description
1 polymer ?
#
loop_
_entity_poly.entity_id
_entity_poly.type
_entity_poly.pdbx_seq_one_letter_code
_entity_poly.pdbx_strand_id
1 'polypeptide(L)'
;MIEQMEERASLQLAASTDRRASACISSSLKGGVVEVRTRQLKGGKQVFGYSFCSVRLERSVLLQLLCPEAACPHCKRTQAQWRAFRGQVAPVPPQTRESFQFRHLVDEVMIEDAGRTCIARPAAFQCLSPCPVNAHPPTVIRKTGWDVFANGRYVAGGLTISPDTGMSEPMFATIAAVRTWVNNQSI
;
A
#
# COMPACT_ATOMS: atom_id res chain seq x y z
N MET A 1 7.76 4.17 -10.11
CA MET A 1 8.24 5.46 -9.56
C MET A 1 9.76 5.54 -9.43
N ILE A 2 10.42 4.68 -8.64
CA ILE A 2 11.90 4.67 -8.57
C ILE A 2 12.52 4.45 -9.94
N GLU A 3 11.91 3.60 -10.77
CA GLU A 3 12.31 3.38 -12.18
C GLU A 3 12.32 4.68 -13.01
N GLN A 4 11.33 5.55 -12.83
CA GLN A 4 11.31 6.86 -13.51
C GLN A 4 12.43 7.78 -13.00
N MET A 5 12.80 7.69 -11.72
CA MET A 5 13.96 8.41 -11.19
C MET A 5 15.27 7.84 -11.74
N GLU A 6 15.38 6.52 -11.88
CA GLU A 6 16.53 5.83 -12.49
C GLU A 6 16.69 6.23 -13.97
N GLU A 7 15.60 6.28 -14.72
CA GLU A 7 15.57 6.70 -16.13
C GLU A 7 16.03 8.15 -16.28
N ARG A 8 15.45 9.06 -15.50
CA ARG A 8 15.85 10.48 -15.50
C ARG A 8 17.31 10.67 -15.12
N ALA A 9 17.80 9.92 -14.14
CA ALA A 9 19.20 9.96 -13.73
C ALA A 9 20.11 9.46 -14.87
N SER A 10 19.68 8.43 -15.60
CA SER A 10 20.40 7.92 -16.79
C SER A 10 20.47 8.96 -17.91
N LEU A 11 19.35 9.62 -18.22
CA LEU A 11 19.30 10.68 -19.23
C LEU A 11 20.21 11.85 -18.87
N GLN A 12 20.20 12.28 -17.60
CA GLN A 12 21.09 13.34 -17.13
C GLN A 12 22.57 12.93 -17.16
N LEU A 13 22.88 11.66 -16.87
CA LEU A 13 24.23 11.13 -16.98
C LEU A 13 24.71 11.09 -18.44
N ALA A 14 23.84 10.67 -19.36
CA ALA A 14 24.15 10.60 -20.79
C ALA A 14 24.36 11.99 -21.42
N ALA A 15 23.68 13.02 -20.92
CA ALA A 15 23.86 14.40 -21.36
C ALA A 15 25.18 15.04 -20.86
N SER A 16 25.87 14.42 -19.90
CA SER A 16 27.11 14.95 -19.34
C SER A 16 28.32 14.61 -20.20
N THR A 17 29.16 15.61 -20.47
CA THR A 17 30.40 15.46 -21.23
C THR A 17 31.61 15.01 -20.38
N ASP A 18 31.47 14.99 -19.07
CA ASP A 18 32.53 14.61 -18.13
C ASP A 18 32.81 13.10 -18.06
N ARG A 19 34.10 12.72 -18.13
CA ARG A 19 34.57 11.32 -17.98
C ARG A 19 34.29 10.70 -16.60
N ARG A 20 33.93 11.49 -15.58
CA ARG A 20 33.54 11.05 -14.23
C ARG A 20 32.16 11.57 -13.84
N ALA A 21 31.30 11.81 -14.84
CA ALA A 21 29.95 12.29 -14.60
C ALA A 21 29.20 11.40 -13.60
N SER A 22 28.47 12.05 -12.72
CA SER A 22 27.45 11.42 -11.88
C SER A 22 26.20 12.28 -11.94
N ALA A 23 25.04 11.65 -12.05
CA ALA A 23 23.76 12.34 -11.97
C ALA A 23 23.07 11.97 -10.65
N CYS A 24 22.30 12.93 -10.12
CA CYS A 24 21.52 12.75 -8.91
C CYS A 24 20.12 13.33 -9.14
N ILE A 25 19.10 12.50 -8.97
CA ILE A 25 17.69 12.92 -8.98
C ILE A 25 17.16 12.79 -7.57
N SER A 26 16.55 13.86 -7.04
CA SER A 26 15.85 13.83 -5.77
C SER A 26 14.34 14.03 -5.95
N SER A 27 13.56 13.45 -5.04
CA SER A 27 12.11 13.63 -4.97
C SER A 27 11.60 13.44 -3.54
N SER A 28 10.53 14.14 -3.17
CA SER A 28 9.90 13.99 -1.86
C SER A 28 8.82 12.92 -1.90
N LEU A 29 8.95 11.88 -1.07
CA LEU A 29 8.05 10.74 -1.01
C LEU A 29 7.82 10.24 0.41
N LYS A 30 6.55 9.96 0.74
CA LYS A 30 6.12 9.49 2.08
C LYS A 30 6.72 10.32 3.23
N GLY A 31 6.79 11.64 3.05
CA GLY A 31 7.34 12.56 4.06
C GLY A 31 8.87 12.53 4.21
N GLY A 32 9.60 11.89 3.30
CA GLY A 32 11.06 11.88 3.26
C GLY A 32 11.62 12.20 1.88
N VAL A 33 12.91 12.55 1.80
CA VAL A 33 13.59 12.82 0.52
C VAL A 33 14.23 11.53 0.02
N VAL A 34 13.88 11.11 -1.19
CA VAL A 34 14.53 10.01 -1.91
C VAL A 34 15.55 10.58 -2.89
N GLU A 35 16.74 10.01 -2.91
CA GLU A 35 17.79 10.33 -3.89
C GLU A 35 18.18 9.08 -4.68
N VAL A 36 18.21 9.20 -5.99
CA VAL A 36 18.77 8.21 -6.92
C VAL A 36 20.01 8.81 -7.57
N ARG A 37 21.16 8.24 -7.27
CA ARG A 37 22.45 8.61 -7.85
C ARG A 37 22.86 7.58 -8.87
N THR A 38 23.43 8.03 -9.98
CA THR A 38 23.98 7.14 -10.99
C THR A 38 25.34 7.60 -11.45
N ARG A 39 26.20 6.64 -11.80
CA ARG A 39 27.53 6.87 -12.36
C ARG A 39 27.91 5.74 -13.32
N GLN A 40 28.78 6.03 -14.27
CA GLN A 40 29.42 5.00 -15.09
C GLN A 40 30.69 4.46 -14.41
N LEU A 41 30.86 3.13 -14.46
CA LEU A 41 32.10 2.45 -14.08
C LEU A 41 33.09 2.43 -15.24
N LYS A 42 34.35 2.12 -14.90
CA LYS A 42 35.34 1.71 -15.89
C LYS A 42 34.81 0.47 -16.64
N GLY A 43 34.51 0.61 -17.92
CA GLY A 43 33.85 -0.42 -18.75
C GLY A 43 32.43 -0.07 -19.21
N GLY A 44 31.95 1.15 -18.97
CA GLY A 44 30.64 1.62 -19.49
C GLY A 44 29.43 1.13 -18.72
N LYS A 45 29.59 0.18 -17.78
CA LYS A 45 28.51 -0.29 -16.91
C LYS A 45 28.01 0.83 -16.01
N GLN A 46 26.71 1.11 -16.08
CA GLN A 46 26.04 2.06 -15.20
C GLN A 46 25.68 1.41 -13.86
N VAL A 47 25.80 2.17 -12.77
CA VAL A 47 25.41 1.71 -11.42
C VAL A 47 24.57 2.77 -10.74
N PHE A 48 23.61 2.31 -9.96
CA PHE A 48 22.74 3.15 -9.17
C PHE A 48 23.03 3.02 -7.67
N GLY A 49 22.93 4.14 -6.97
CA GLY A 49 22.92 4.23 -5.52
C GLY A 49 21.65 4.93 -5.06
N TYR A 50 21.09 4.45 -3.95
CA TYR A 50 19.80 4.90 -3.44
C TYR A 50 19.97 5.46 -2.04
N SER A 51 19.29 6.56 -1.75
CA SER A 51 19.23 7.11 -0.39
C SER A 51 17.81 7.54 -0.02
N PHE A 52 17.49 7.43 1.27
CA PHE A 52 16.27 7.98 1.85
C PHE A 52 16.64 8.82 3.07
N CYS A 53 16.20 10.08 3.10
CA CYS A 53 16.57 11.06 4.13
C CYS A 53 18.09 11.08 4.40
N SER A 54 18.88 11.12 3.32
CA SER A 54 20.36 11.11 3.31
C SER A 54 21.04 9.84 3.83
N VAL A 55 20.29 8.77 4.12
CA VAL A 55 20.84 7.45 4.48
C VAL A 55 20.86 6.56 3.25
N ARG A 56 22.03 5.97 2.96
CA ARG A 56 22.19 5.06 1.83
C ARG A 56 21.51 3.72 2.11
N LEU A 57 20.77 3.22 1.12
CA LEU A 57 19.99 2.00 1.23
C LEU A 57 20.20 1.12 0.00
N GLU A 58 19.91 -0.17 0.15
CA GLU A 58 19.67 -1.06 -0.98
C GLU A 58 18.36 -0.68 -1.68
N ARG A 59 18.28 -0.94 -2.99
CA ARG A 59 17.07 -0.67 -3.79
C ARG A 59 15.83 -1.36 -3.20
N SER A 60 15.97 -2.62 -2.82
CA SER A 60 14.93 -3.45 -2.20
C SER A 60 14.36 -2.81 -0.94
N VAL A 61 15.24 -2.34 -0.05
CA VAL A 61 14.87 -1.67 1.22
C VAL A 61 14.15 -0.35 0.94
N LEU A 62 14.66 0.45 0.00
CA LEU A 62 14.00 1.68 -0.41
C LEU A 62 12.58 1.42 -0.94
N LEU A 63 12.40 0.42 -1.81
CA LEU A 63 11.08 0.07 -2.33
C LEU A 63 10.13 -0.39 -1.22
N GLN A 64 10.62 -1.17 -0.25
CA GLN A 64 9.80 -1.58 0.90
C GLN A 64 9.35 -0.39 1.77
N LEU A 65 10.22 0.61 1.98
CA LEU A 65 9.84 1.84 2.68
C LEU A 65 8.76 2.62 1.93
N LEU A 66 8.86 2.67 0.61
CA LEU A 66 7.96 3.41 -0.27
C LEU A 66 6.67 2.65 -0.61
N CYS A 67 6.59 1.34 -0.34
CA CYS A 67 5.44 0.50 -0.65
C CYS A 67 4.15 1.10 -0.07
N PRO A 68 3.14 1.43 -0.91
CA PRO A 68 1.93 2.13 -0.47
C PRO A 68 0.97 1.20 0.30
N GLU A 69 1.11 -0.12 0.17
CA GLU A 69 0.27 -1.12 0.83
C GLU A 69 0.53 -1.13 2.35
N ALA A 70 -0.35 -0.47 3.10
CA ALA A 70 -0.22 -0.30 4.55
C ALA A 70 -0.37 -1.63 5.31
N ALA A 71 -1.05 -2.62 4.73
CA ALA A 71 -1.21 -3.95 5.33
C ALA A 71 -0.04 -4.90 5.03
N CYS A 72 0.88 -4.54 4.12
CA CYS A 72 2.00 -5.39 3.72
C CYS A 72 2.96 -5.66 4.90
N PRO A 73 3.26 -6.93 5.23
CA PRO A 73 4.12 -7.28 6.37
C PRO A 73 5.58 -6.84 6.17
N HIS A 74 6.12 -6.90 4.95
CA HIS A 74 7.47 -6.41 4.63
C HIS A 74 7.56 -4.90 4.83
N CYS A 75 6.60 -4.16 4.29
CA CYS A 75 6.49 -2.71 4.46
C CYS A 75 6.42 -2.31 5.94
N LYS A 76 5.54 -2.96 6.72
CA LYS A 76 5.41 -2.72 8.17
C LYS A 76 6.72 -2.97 8.92
N ARG A 77 7.39 -4.09 8.66
CA ARG A 77 8.66 -4.45 9.31
C ARG A 77 9.74 -3.43 8.99
N THR A 78 9.94 -3.10 7.71
CA THR A 78 10.98 -2.18 7.27
C THR A 78 10.71 -0.75 7.76
N GLN A 79 9.46 -0.31 7.77
CA GLN A 79 9.08 0.98 8.37
C GLN A 79 9.32 1.02 9.88
N ALA A 80 9.02 -0.07 10.60
CA ALA A 80 9.28 -0.14 12.04
C ALA A 80 10.79 -0.08 12.35
N GLN A 81 11.61 -0.84 11.60
CA GLN A 81 13.06 -0.80 11.70
C GLN A 81 13.62 0.59 11.38
N TRP A 82 13.09 1.23 10.33
CA TRP A 82 13.49 2.59 9.95
C TRP A 82 13.16 3.63 11.03
N ARG A 83 11.94 3.57 11.61
CA ARG A 83 11.57 4.45 12.74
C ARG A 83 12.49 4.24 13.93
N ALA A 84 12.77 2.99 14.29
CA ALA A 84 13.69 2.65 15.37
C ALA A 84 15.11 3.20 15.10
N PHE A 85 15.63 3.01 13.88
CA PHE A 85 16.92 3.56 13.45
C PHE A 85 16.97 5.10 13.54
N ARG A 86 15.86 5.78 13.25
CA ARG A 86 15.74 7.25 13.35
C ARG A 86 15.48 7.76 14.78
N GLY A 87 15.42 6.87 15.77
CA GLY A 87 15.05 7.23 17.14
C GLY A 87 13.61 7.75 17.26
N GLN A 88 12.75 7.44 16.28
CA GLN A 88 11.34 7.81 16.31
C GLN A 88 10.58 6.83 17.20
N VAL A 89 10.19 7.28 18.38
CA VAL A 89 9.28 6.53 19.25
C VAL A 89 7.93 6.43 18.54
N ALA A 90 7.40 5.21 18.41
CA ALA A 90 6.06 5.03 17.88
C ALA A 90 5.08 5.81 18.78
N PRO A 91 4.20 6.65 18.23
CA PRO A 91 3.19 7.29 19.04
C PRO A 91 2.39 6.20 19.73
N VAL A 92 2.41 6.19 21.06
CA VAL A 92 1.51 5.35 21.86
C VAL A 92 0.11 5.85 21.51
N PRO A 93 -0.77 5.00 20.94
CA PRO A 93 -2.13 5.43 20.67
C PRO A 93 -2.73 5.94 21.99
N PRO A 94 -3.40 7.11 21.99
CA PRO A 94 -4.07 7.58 23.20
C PRO A 94 -5.02 6.47 23.65
N GLN A 95 -4.89 6.06 24.91
CA GLN A 95 -5.85 5.18 25.56
C GLN A 95 -7.15 5.98 25.69
N THR A 96 -8.01 5.91 24.68
CA THR A 96 -9.37 6.40 24.77
C THR A 96 -10.04 5.63 25.91
N ARG A 97 -10.38 6.33 26.99
CA ARG A 97 -11.25 5.80 28.04
C ARG A 97 -12.54 5.36 27.37
N GLU A 98 -12.73 4.06 27.28
CA GLU A 98 -13.92 3.48 26.67
C GLU A 98 -15.13 3.88 27.51
N SER A 99 -16.01 4.70 26.95
CA SER A 99 -17.32 4.95 27.52
C SER A 99 -18.09 3.63 27.55
N PHE A 100 -18.71 3.30 28.68
CA PHE A 100 -19.63 2.17 28.88
C PHE A 100 -20.94 2.31 28.08
N GLN A 101 -20.85 2.65 26.80
CA GLN A 101 -21.97 2.50 25.87
C GLN A 101 -21.98 1.03 25.42
N PHE A 102 -23.17 0.45 25.32
CA PHE A 102 -23.36 -0.84 24.66
C PHE A 102 -22.77 -0.76 23.26
N ARG A 103 -21.60 -1.38 23.07
CA ARG A 103 -21.04 -1.59 21.73
C ARG A 103 -21.68 -2.86 21.19
N HIS A 104 -22.29 -2.78 20.02
CA HIS A 104 -22.54 -3.99 19.24
C HIS A 104 -21.20 -4.69 19.04
N LEU A 105 -21.15 -6.03 19.20
CA LEU A 105 -19.91 -6.81 19.00
C LEU A 105 -19.34 -6.65 17.58
N VAL A 106 -20.16 -6.16 16.65
CA VAL A 106 -19.85 -5.86 15.26
C VAL A 106 -20.43 -4.48 14.94
N ASP A 107 -19.61 -3.58 14.40
CA ASP A 107 -20.05 -2.27 13.90
C ASP A 107 -20.84 -2.44 12.59
N GLU A 108 -22.08 -2.90 12.70
CA GLU A 108 -22.98 -3.08 11.56
C GLU A 108 -23.41 -1.73 10.98
N VAL A 109 -23.44 -1.61 9.66
CA VAL A 109 -23.92 -0.43 8.95
C VAL A 109 -25.20 -0.77 8.22
N MET A 110 -26.30 -0.14 8.63
CA MET A 110 -27.55 -0.21 7.90
C MET A 110 -27.45 0.64 6.61
N ILE A 111 -27.89 0.07 5.50
CA ILE A 111 -27.96 0.72 4.21
C ILE A 111 -29.40 0.61 3.73
N GLU A 112 -30.04 1.78 3.62
CA GLU A 112 -31.35 1.94 3.03
C GLU A 112 -31.16 2.65 1.69
N ASP A 113 -31.39 1.94 0.59
CA ASP A 113 -31.31 2.53 -0.75
C ASP A 113 -32.24 1.80 -1.72
N ALA A 114 -32.82 2.55 -2.67
CA ALA A 114 -33.83 2.06 -3.61
C ALA A 114 -34.99 1.25 -2.99
N GLY A 115 -35.41 1.59 -1.75
CA GLY A 115 -36.47 0.88 -1.03
C GLY A 115 -36.05 -0.49 -0.45
N ARG A 116 -34.76 -0.81 -0.46
CA ARG A 116 -34.20 -2.03 0.13
C ARG A 116 -33.41 -1.67 1.38
N THR A 117 -33.63 -2.43 2.45
CA THR A 117 -32.83 -2.37 3.66
C THR A 117 -31.88 -3.55 3.70
N CYS A 118 -30.58 -3.26 3.79
CA CYS A 118 -29.55 -4.27 4.00
C CYS A 118 -28.61 -3.84 5.13
N ILE A 119 -27.87 -4.82 5.65
CA ILE A 119 -26.91 -4.66 6.74
C ILE A 119 -25.55 -5.05 6.18
N ALA A 120 -24.62 -4.10 6.17
CA ALA A 120 -23.22 -4.36 5.88
C ALA A 120 -22.47 -4.63 7.19
N ARG A 121 -21.71 -5.72 7.22
CA ARG A 121 -20.88 -6.13 8.37
C ARG A 121 -19.40 -6.03 7.99
N PRO A 122 -18.55 -5.43 8.84
CA PRO A 122 -17.12 -5.44 8.61
C PRO A 122 -16.57 -6.87 8.66
N ALA A 123 -15.73 -7.21 7.69
CA ALA A 123 -15.10 -8.52 7.54
C ALA A 123 -13.60 -8.37 7.27
N ALA A 124 -12.83 -9.42 7.55
CA ALA A 124 -11.39 -9.45 7.29
C ALA A 124 -11.04 -10.67 6.44
N PHE A 125 -10.27 -10.44 5.39
CA PHE A 125 -9.97 -11.44 4.36
C PHE A 125 -8.47 -11.62 4.19
N GLN A 126 -8.05 -12.86 3.92
CA GLN A 126 -6.70 -13.16 3.48
C GLN A 126 -6.65 -13.02 1.95
N CYS A 127 -5.91 -12.01 1.49
CA CYS A 127 -5.85 -11.62 0.08
C CYS A 127 -4.46 -11.90 -0.48
N LEU A 128 -4.34 -12.70 -1.53
CA LEU A 128 -3.09 -12.78 -2.28
C LEU A 128 -2.96 -11.48 -3.07
N SER A 129 -1.96 -10.67 -2.74
CA SER A 129 -1.84 -9.32 -3.28
C SER A 129 -0.43 -9.06 -3.85
N PRO A 130 -0.33 -8.41 -5.02
CA PRO A 130 0.96 -8.04 -5.58
C PRO A 130 1.57 -6.86 -4.79
N CYS A 131 2.89 -6.74 -4.82
CA CYS A 131 3.55 -5.54 -4.33
C CYS A 131 3.41 -4.41 -5.37
N PRO A 132 2.78 -3.26 -5.07
CA PRO A 132 2.60 -2.19 -6.07
C PRO A 132 3.92 -1.60 -6.61
N VAL A 133 5.01 -1.82 -5.88
CA VAL A 133 6.36 -1.36 -6.21
C VAL A 133 7.32 -2.52 -6.47
N ASN A 134 6.81 -3.75 -6.63
CA ASN A 134 7.58 -4.96 -6.92
C ASN A 134 8.78 -5.18 -5.97
N ALA A 135 8.65 -4.79 -4.70
CA ALA A 135 9.70 -4.96 -3.70
C ALA A 135 9.84 -6.40 -3.18
N HIS A 136 8.81 -7.22 -3.41
CA HIS A 136 8.72 -8.61 -3.01
C HIS A 136 7.71 -9.33 -3.92
N PRO A 137 7.76 -10.67 -4.02
CA PRO A 137 6.73 -11.45 -4.70
C PRO A 137 5.32 -11.21 -4.11
N PRO A 138 4.26 -11.57 -4.85
CA PRO A 138 2.90 -11.59 -4.31
C PRO A 138 2.84 -12.37 -2.99
N THR A 139 2.09 -11.85 -2.03
CA THR A 139 2.03 -12.42 -0.68
C THR A 139 0.62 -12.30 -0.11
N VAL A 140 0.31 -13.11 0.90
CA VAL A 140 -0.98 -13.07 1.58
C VAL A 140 -1.00 -11.89 2.55
N ILE A 141 -1.94 -10.97 2.33
CA ILE A 141 -2.14 -9.76 3.10
C ILE A 141 -3.54 -9.80 3.70
N ARG A 142 -3.65 -9.49 5.00
CA ARG A 142 -4.95 -9.33 5.66
C ARG A 142 -5.54 -7.98 5.27
N LYS A 143 -6.61 -7.98 4.48
CA LYS A 143 -7.40 -6.79 4.11
C LYS A 143 -8.72 -6.77 4.86
N THR A 144 -9.31 -5.59 5.02
CA THR A 144 -10.66 -5.43 5.57
C THR A 144 -11.63 -5.11 4.43
N GLY A 145 -12.88 -5.47 4.62
CA GLY A 145 -13.96 -5.22 3.67
C GLY A 145 -15.31 -5.44 4.34
N TRP A 146 -16.32 -5.73 3.53
CA TRP A 146 -17.71 -5.81 3.99
C TRP A 146 -18.43 -7.03 3.41
N ASP A 147 -19.19 -7.71 4.26
CA ASP A 147 -20.20 -8.68 3.87
C ASP A 147 -21.59 -8.07 4.03
N VAL A 148 -22.49 -8.35 3.09
CA VAL A 148 -23.81 -7.73 2.98
C VAL A 148 -24.87 -8.77 3.29
N PHE A 149 -25.83 -8.38 4.12
CA PHE A 149 -26.93 -9.21 4.56
C PHE A 149 -28.27 -8.51 4.27
N ALA A 150 -29.25 -9.25 3.77
CA ALA A 150 -30.62 -8.77 3.61
C ALA A 150 -31.58 -9.77 4.28
N ASN A 151 -32.55 -9.28 5.06
CA ASN A 151 -33.50 -10.11 5.81
C ASN A 151 -32.80 -11.22 6.63
N GLY A 152 -31.66 -10.90 7.23
CA GLY A 152 -30.84 -11.83 8.03
C GLY A 152 -30.03 -12.86 7.23
N ARG A 153 -30.06 -12.83 5.89
CA ARG A 153 -29.31 -13.76 5.03
C ARG A 153 -28.14 -13.07 4.34
N TYR A 154 -27.02 -13.77 4.20
CA TYR A 154 -25.89 -13.31 3.39
C TYR A 154 -26.32 -13.18 1.91
N VAL A 155 -26.02 -12.05 1.28
CA VAL A 155 -26.37 -11.79 -0.13
C VAL A 155 -25.18 -11.48 -1.01
N ALA A 156 -24.12 -10.86 -0.48
CA ALA A 156 -22.91 -10.53 -1.24
C ALA A 156 -21.75 -10.20 -0.31
N GLY A 157 -20.52 -10.22 -0.82
CA GLY A 157 -19.30 -9.99 -0.02
C GLY A 157 -18.18 -10.96 -0.40
N GLY A 158 -17.30 -11.25 0.55
CA GLY A 158 -16.20 -12.18 0.33
C GLY A 158 -15.06 -11.62 -0.55
N LEU A 159 -14.43 -12.52 -1.30
CA LEU A 159 -13.27 -12.22 -2.16
C LEU A 159 -13.66 -12.28 -3.63
N THR A 160 -13.15 -11.32 -4.40
CA THR A 160 -13.02 -11.42 -5.85
C THR A 160 -11.63 -11.94 -6.18
N ILE A 161 -11.55 -12.91 -7.10
CA ILE A 161 -10.29 -13.51 -7.56
C ILE A 161 -10.13 -13.20 -9.05
N SER A 162 -9.02 -12.56 -9.40
CA SER A 162 -8.65 -12.35 -10.79
C SER A 162 -8.26 -13.71 -11.41
N PRO A 163 -8.96 -14.17 -12.47
CA PRO A 163 -8.70 -15.48 -13.06
C PRO A 163 -7.31 -15.59 -13.69
N ASP A 164 -6.79 -14.49 -14.25
CA ASP A 164 -5.51 -14.47 -14.96
C ASP A 164 -4.31 -14.48 -14.02
N THR A 165 -4.46 -13.87 -12.84
CA THR A 165 -3.33 -13.61 -11.92
C THR A 165 -3.43 -14.37 -10.61
N GLY A 166 -4.60 -14.93 -10.29
CA GLY A 166 -4.90 -15.54 -8.99
C GLY A 166 -4.92 -14.53 -7.82
N MET A 167 -4.75 -13.24 -8.10
CA MET A 167 -4.78 -12.19 -7.07
C MET A 167 -6.19 -12.05 -6.53
N SER A 168 -6.30 -11.75 -5.24
CA SER A 168 -7.59 -11.59 -4.58
C SER A 168 -7.71 -10.28 -3.83
N GLU A 169 -8.94 -9.79 -3.77
CA GLU A 169 -9.32 -8.58 -3.06
C GLU A 169 -10.74 -8.71 -2.49
N PRO A 170 -11.08 -7.97 -1.41
CA PRO A 170 -12.44 -7.93 -0.92
C PRO A 170 -13.38 -7.42 -2.01
N MET A 171 -14.49 -8.13 -2.25
CA MET A 171 -15.53 -7.70 -3.19
C MET A 171 -16.00 -6.27 -2.87
N PHE A 172 -16.12 -5.96 -1.57
CA PHE A 172 -16.42 -4.63 -1.08
C PHE A 172 -15.34 -4.16 -0.10
N ALA A 173 -14.32 -3.45 -0.61
CA ALA A 173 -13.28 -2.86 0.22
C ALA A 173 -13.76 -1.65 1.05
N THR A 174 -14.88 -1.02 0.66
CA THR A 174 -15.42 0.16 1.33
C THR A 174 -16.94 0.10 1.43
N ILE A 175 -17.52 0.81 2.41
CA ILE A 175 -18.98 0.94 2.53
C ILE A 175 -19.60 1.64 1.32
N ALA A 176 -18.86 2.54 0.67
CA ALA A 176 -19.30 3.19 -0.56
C ALA A 176 -19.48 2.18 -1.70
N ALA A 177 -18.57 1.20 -1.82
CA ALA A 177 -18.71 0.12 -2.80
C ALA A 177 -19.94 -0.75 -2.54
N VAL A 178 -20.28 -1.01 -1.27
CA VAL A 178 -21.52 -1.70 -0.91
C VAL A 178 -22.75 -0.90 -1.38
N ARG A 179 -22.82 0.40 -1.06
CA ARG A 179 -23.93 1.27 -1.47
C ARG A 179 -24.12 1.28 -2.99
N THR A 180 -23.03 1.47 -3.74
CA THR A 180 -23.07 1.42 -5.21
C THR A 180 -23.58 0.07 -5.72
N TRP A 181 -23.16 -1.04 -5.10
CA TRP A 181 -23.64 -2.37 -5.47
C TRP A 181 -25.14 -2.52 -5.20
N VAL A 182 -25.62 -2.12 -4.01
CA VAL A 182 -27.05 -2.17 -3.65
C VAL A 182 -27.89 -1.39 -4.67
N ASN A 183 -27.39 -0.23 -5.13
CA ASN A 183 -28.11 0.65 -6.05
C ASN A 183 -28.15 0.10 -7.47
N ASN A 184 -27.09 -0.58 -7.89
CA ASN A 184 -26.97 -1.17 -9.22
C ASN A 184 -27.65 -2.54 -9.34
N GLN A 185 -28.16 -3.10 -8.24
CA GLN A 185 -28.95 -4.33 -8.24
C GLN A 185 -30.37 -4.04 -8.78
N SER A 186 -30.48 -3.61 -10.03
CA SER A 186 -31.75 -3.57 -10.74
C SER A 186 -32.23 -5.00 -11.02
N ILE A 187 -33.40 -5.36 -10.47
CA ILE A 187 -34.26 -6.41 -11.05
C ILE A 187 -35.48 -5.66 -11.55
#